data_AF-A0A0D0B266-F1
#
_entry.id   AF-A0A0D0B266-F1
#
_cell.length_a   1.000
_cell.length_b   1.000
_cell.length_c   1.000
_cell.angle_alpha   90.00
_cell.angle_beta   90.00
_cell.angle_gamma   90.00
#
_symmetry.space_group_name_H-M   'P 1'
#
loop_
_entity.id
_entity.type
_entity.pdbx_description
1 polymer ?
#
loop_
_entity_poly.entity_id
_entity_poly.type
_entity_poly.pdbx_seq_one_letter_code
_entity_poly.pdbx_strand_id
1 'polypeptide(L)'
;MPDGKQLISAGVDSTIRIWASSTWKQVGEPLKGHTEVVWMIALNPTGTLLASASREHQVRLWQFSDRRTIAIFKHTHEVCCVTFSTDGKHIFSGGRDKMISKWAVPSLEDGLEDQASDDALRGDILKELAANNAQSTC
;
A
#
# COMPACT_ATOMS: atom_id res chain seq x y z
N MET A 1 15.52 7.46 -1.50
CA MET A 1 15.80 6.49 -2.57
C MET A 1 17.25 6.04 -2.41
N PRO A 2 17.59 4.76 -2.64
CA PRO A 2 18.97 4.28 -2.49
C PRO A 2 20.00 5.06 -3.32
N ASP A 3 19.55 5.75 -4.38
CA ASP A 3 20.39 6.53 -5.29
C ASP A 3 20.61 8.01 -4.92
N GLY A 4 19.97 8.50 -3.83
CA GLY A 4 20.10 9.89 -3.38
C GLY A 4 19.51 10.97 -4.31
N LYS A 5 18.81 10.59 -5.39
CA LYS A 5 18.27 11.56 -6.38
C LYS A 5 16.98 12.24 -5.94
N GLN A 6 16.33 11.67 -4.92
CA GLN A 6 15.07 12.17 -4.40
C GLN A 6 15.07 12.22 -2.87
N LEU A 7 14.48 13.28 -2.35
CA LEU A 7 14.16 13.46 -0.94
C LEU A 7 12.65 13.30 -0.74
N ILE A 8 12.25 12.73 0.39
CA ILE A 8 10.84 12.58 0.75
C ILE A 8 10.62 13.27 2.09
N SER A 9 9.55 14.05 2.18
CA SER A 9 9.12 14.71 3.40
C SER A 9 7.65 14.41 3.68
N ALA A 10 7.27 14.39 4.95
CA ALA A 10 5.89 14.31 5.39
C ALA A 10 5.69 15.21 6.62
N GLY A 11 4.46 15.61 6.94
CA GLY A 11 4.26 16.48 8.09
C GLY A 11 2.82 16.85 8.42
N VAL A 12 2.67 18.04 9.01
CA VAL A 12 1.41 18.56 9.61
C VAL A 12 0.34 18.85 8.55
N ASP A 13 0.72 19.09 7.30
CA ASP A 13 -0.23 19.27 6.19
C ASP A 13 -0.89 17.95 5.74
N SER A 14 -0.61 16.84 6.44
CA SER A 14 -1.13 15.50 6.18
C SER A 14 -0.75 14.94 4.80
N THR A 15 0.25 15.54 4.14
CA THR A 15 0.75 15.09 2.84
C THR A 15 2.15 14.50 2.94
N ILE A 16 2.50 13.72 1.92
CA ILE A 16 3.86 13.26 1.69
C ILE A 16 4.31 13.82 0.34
N ARG A 17 5.48 14.45 0.30
CA ARG A 17 6.02 15.14 -0.88
C ARG A 17 7.36 14.56 -1.27
N ILE A 18 7.60 14.56 -2.58
CA ILE A 18 8.83 14.06 -3.18
C ILE A 18 9.52 15.24 -3.85
N TRP A 19 10.84 15.34 -3.67
CA TRP A 19 11.66 16.44 -4.16
C TRP A 19 12.82 15.90 -4.97
N ALA A 20 13.12 16.50 -6.12
CA ALA A 20 14.34 16.20 -6.86
C ALA A 20 15.51 16.87 -6.14
N SER A 21 16.48 16.09 -5.65
CA SER A 21 17.58 16.63 -4.83
C SER A 21 18.50 17.59 -5.60
N SER A 22 18.56 17.46 -6.93
CA SER A 22 19.35 18.34 -7.80
C SER A 22 18.72 19.73 -8.03
N THR A 23 17.39 19.84 -7.94
CA THR A 23 16.67 21.08 -8.30
C THR A 23 15.85 21.65 -7.16
N TRP A 24 15.64 20.88 -6.09
CA TRP A 24 14.77 21.20 -4.96
C TRP A 24 13.31 21.48 -5.35
N LYS A 25 12.92 21.05 -6.56
CA LYS A 25 11.53 21.13 -7.03
C LYS A 25 10.77 19.88 -6.62
N GLN A 26 9.50 20.08 -6.28
CA GLN A 26 8.59 18.97 -6.02
C GLN A 26 8.38 18.16 -7.30
N VAL A 27 8.42 16.83 -7.18
CA VAL A 27 8.22 15.89 -8.29
C VAL A 27 6.79 15.38 -8.22
N GLY A 28 5.94 15.85 -9.13
CA GLY A 28 4.51 15.51 -9.22
C GLY A 28 3.69 15.92 -8.00
N GLU A 29 2.45 15.43 -7.93
CA GLU A 29 1.52 15.79 -6.86
C GLU A 29 1.87 15.14 -5.51
N PRO A 30 1.58 15.78 -4.37
CA PRO A 30 1.76 15.16 -3.06
C PRO A 30 0.93 13.88 -2.96
N LEU A 31 1.45 12.85 -2.26
CA LEU A 31 0.60 11.73 -1.86
C LEU A 31 -0.40 12.23 -0.82
N LYS A 32 -1.67 12.17 -1.20
CA LYS A 32 -2.80 12.61 -0.41
C LYS A 32 -3.59 11.41 0.07
N GLY A 33 -4.09 11.50 1.28
CA GLY A 33 -5.02 10.53 1.82
C GLY A 33 -5.09 10.55 3.34
N HIS A 34 -3.95 10.75 4.02
CA HIS A 34 -3.96 11.00 5.45
C HIS A 34 -4.79 12.25 5.74
N THR A 35 -5.57 12.21 6.82
CA THR A 35 -6.40 13.33 7.30
C THR A 35 -5.79 14.03 8.50
N GLU A 36 -4.70 13.47 9.04
CA GLU A 36 -3.96 14.02 10.17
C GLU A 36 -2.44 13.93 9.94
N VAL A 37 -1.70 14.60 10.83
CA VAL A 37 -0.24 14.70 10.82
C VAL A 37 0.43 13.35 10.52
N VAL A 38 1.36 13.36 9.57
CA VAL A 38 2.24 12.23 9.29
C VAL A 38 3.53 12.43 10.06
N TRP A 39 3.83 11.54 11.01
CA TRP A 39 4.99 11.67 11.90
C TRP A 39 6.24 10.95 11.39
N MET A 40 6.04 9.84 10.69
CA MET A 40 7.15 9.02 10.22
C MET A 40 6.86 8.44 8.84
N ILE A 41 7.91 8.34 8.03
CA ILE A 41 7.90 7.64 6.74
C ILE A 41 9.09 6.67 6.68
N ALA A 42 8.90 5.56 5.98
CA ALA A 42 9.95 4.59 5.70
C ALA A 42 9.85 4.14 4.24
N LEU A 43 11.00 4.00 3.57
CA LEU A 43 11.08 3.32 2.28
C LEU A 43 11.41 1.86 2.50
N ASN A 44 10.87 0.99 1.66
CA ASN A 44 11.32 -0.40 1.62
C ASN A 44 12.74 -0.49 1.01
N PRO A 45 13.45 -1.62 1.17
CA PRO A 45 14.82 -1.78 0.70
C PRO A 45 15.02 -1.51 -0.79
N THR A 46 14.03 -1.84 -1.63
CA THR A 46 14.08 -1.60 -3.08
C THR A 46 13.70 -0.17 -3.48
N GLY A 47 13.13 0.62 -2.57
CA GLY A 47 12.64 1.98 -2.83
C GLY A 47 11.36 2.04 -3.68
N THR A 48 10.65 0.92 -3.86
CA THR A 48 9.40 0.86 -4.64
C THR A 48 8.17 1.17 -3.79
N LEU A 49 8.25 0.92 -2.48
CA LEU A 49 7.16 1.10 -1.53
C LEU A 49 7.55 2.12 -0.45
N LEU A 50 6.55 2.87 -0.01
CA LEU A 50 6.65 3.77 1.13
C LEU A 50 5.61 3.41 2.18
N ALA A 51 6.01 3.35 3.44
CA ALA A 51 5.10 3.25 4.56
C ALA A 51 5.09 4.60 5.31
N SER A 52 3.92 5.03 5.76
CA SER A 52 3.76 6.25 6.54
C SER A 52 2.91 6.02 7.78
N ALA A 53 3.35 6.53 8.91
CA ALA A 53 2.67 6.48 10.20
C ALA A 53 2.10 7.84 10.57
N SER A 54 0.85 7.85 11.02
CA SER A 54 0.09 9.08 11.24
C SER A 54 -0.64 9.09 12.59
N ARG A 55 -0.94 10.32 13.02
CA ARG A 55 -1.82 10.62 14.14
C ARG A 55 -3.24 10.08 13.95
N GLU A 56 -3.68 9.75 12.74
CA GLU A 56 -5.00 9.12 12.48
C GLU A 56 -5.09 7.63 12.86
N HIS A 57 -4.12 7.12 13.63
CA HIS A 57 -4.02 5.73 14.09
C HIS A 57 -3.78 4.72 12.95
N GLN A 58 -3.22 5.19 11.83
CA GLN A 58 -3.02 4.36 10.64
C GLN A 58 -1.57 4.36 10.18
N VAL A 59 -1.15 3.20 9.69
CA VAL A 59 -0.04 3.07 8.77
C VAL A 59 -0.60 2.93 7.36
N ARG A 60 -0.11 3.71 6.41
CA ARG A 60 -0.45 3.57 5.00
C ARG A 60 0.74 3.06 4.21
N LEU A 61 0.48 2.09 3.36
CA LEU A 61 1.44 1.58 2.38
C LEU A 61 1.13 2.17 1.01
N TRP A 62 2.14 2.73 0.37
CA TRP A 62 2.03 3.41 -0.92
C TRP A 62 2.92 2.73 -1.94
N GLN A 63 2.40 2.59 -3.16
CA GLN A 63 3.20 2.33 -4.34
C GLN A 63 3.80 3.66 -4.79
N PHE A 64 5.13 3.74 -4.81
CA PHE A 64 5.82 5.00 -5.01
C PHE A 64 5.74 5.51 -6.46
N SER A 65 5.73 4.58 -7.43
CA SER A 65 5.77 4.87 -8.87
C SER A 65 4.51 5.54 -9.40
N ASP A 66 3.34 5.14 -8.91
CA ASP A 66 2.03 5.62 -9.37
C ASP A 66 1.27 6.43 -8.29
N ARG A 67 1.90 6.63 -7.12
CA ARG A 67 1.36 7.41 -5.99
C ARG A 67 0.06 6.83 -5.42
N ARG A 68 -0.16 5.53 -5.56
CA ARG A 68 -1.36 4.84 -5.09
C ARG A 68 -1.20 4.31 -3.66
N THR A 69 -2.26 4.36 -2.86
CA THR A 69 -2.33 3.58 -1.61
C THR A 69 -2.58 2.11 -1.94
N ILE A 70 -1.75 1.21 -1.42
CA ILE A 70 -1.89 -0.25 -1.57
C ILE A 70 -2.68 -0.83 -0.41
N ALA A 71 -2.36 -0.41 0.83
CA ALA A 71 -2.94 -0.98 2.04
C ALA A 71 -2.98 0.05 3.16
N ILE A 72 -3.89 -0.19 4.11
CA ILE A 72 -4.03 0.60 5.35
C ILE A 72 -4.05 -0.39 6.52
N PHE A 73 -3.15 -0.17 7.48
CA PHE A 73 -3.08 -0.95 8.72
C PHE A 73 -3.50 -0.07 9.89
N LYS A 74 -4.37 -0.60 10.75
CA LYS A 74 -5.00 0.16 11.84
C LYS A 74 -4.38 -0.17 13.19
N HIS A 75 -4.04 0.87 13.92
CA HIS A 75 -3.77 0.85 15.36
C HIS A 75 -4.99 1.37 16.13
N THR A 76 -5.04 1.16 17.44
CA THR A 76 -6.12 1.71 18.29
C THR A 76 -5.84 3.14 18.76
N HIS A 77 -4.57 3.58 18.67
CA HIS A 77 -4.10 4.93 18.97
C HIS A 77 -3.05 5.37 17.95
N GLU A 78 -2.52 6.58 18.11
CA GLU A 78 -1.63 7.23 17.15
C GLU A 78 -0.34 6.44 16.90
N VAL A 79 0.12 6.41 15.65
CA VAL A 79 1.30 5.63 15.23
C VAL A 79 2.50 6.53 15.12
N CYS A 80 3.48 6.36 16.00
CA CYS A 80 4.64 7.25 16.14
C CYS A 80 5.83 6.85 15.26
N CYS A 81 5.97 5.57 14.93
CA CYS A 81 7.08 5.07 14.14
C CYS A 81 6.66 3.96 13.18
N VAL A 82 7.41 3.83 12.09
CA VAL A 82 7.24 2.78 11.10
C VAL A 82 8.59 2.44 10.47
N THR A 83 8.82 1.17 10.14
CA THR A 83 9.98 0.69 9.41
C THR A 83 9.64 -0.54 8.57
N PHE A 84 10.44 -0.84 7.56
CA PHE A 84 10.39 -2.10 6.83
C PHE A 84 11.39 -3.10 7.40
N SER A 85 11.08 -4.40 7.27
CA SER A 85 12.09 -5.44 7.36
C SER A 85 13.13 -5.32 6.24
N THR A 86 14.33 -5.86 6.46
CA THR A 86 15.42 -5.84 5.47
C THR A 86 15.12 -6.62 4.20
N ASP A 87 14.20 -7.58 4.26
CA ASP A 87 13.68 -8.30 3.08
C ASP A 87 12.52 -7.57 2.38
N GLY A 88 12.01 -6.48 2.96
CA GLY A 88 10.89 -5.71 2.44
C GLY A 88 9.52 -6.38 2.53
N LYS A 89 9.42 -7.58 3.12
CA LYS A 89 8.18 -8.36 3.20
C LYS A 89 7.27 -7.98 4.35
N HIS A 90 7.78 -7.22 5.31
CA HIS A 90 7.03 -6.83 6.50
C HIS A 90 7.22 -5.36 6.84
N ILE A 91 6.20 -4.81 7.48
CA ILE A 91 6.22 -3.49 8.11
C ILE A 91 6.12 -3.68 9.62
N PHE A 92 6.94 -2.95 10.36
CA PHE A 92 6.83 -2.84 11.81
C PHE A 92 6.43 -1.42 12.16
N SER A 93 5.47 -1.27 13.06
CA SER A 93 5.00 0.03 13.54
C SER A 93 4.80 0.03 15.05
N GLY A 94 5.00 1.19 15.66
CA GLY A 94 4.82 1.40 17.09
C GLY A 94 4.02 2.66 17.37
N GLY A 95 3.11 2.60 18.34
CA GLY A 95 2.16 3.67 18.63
C GLY A 95 1.92 3.94 20.11
N ARG A 96 1.02 4.88 20.37
CA ARG A 96 0.54 5.22 21.72
C ARG A 96 -0.42 4.18 22.30
N ASP A 97 -0.80 3.18 21.51
CA ASP A 97 -1.52 1.99 21.96
C ASP A 97 -0.64 1.00 22.75
N LYS A 98 0.64 1.35 22.93
CA LYS A 98 1.64 0.56 23.68
C LYS A 98 1.99 -0.76 22.98
N MET A 99 1.70 -0.88 21.68
CA MET A 99 1.99 -2.08 20.90
C MET A 99 3.06 -1.82 19.85
N ILE A 100 3.82 -2.87 19.56
CA ILE A 100 4.57 -3.00 18.30
C ILE A 100 3.81 -4.00 17.43
N SER A 101 3.40 -3.56 16.25
CA SER A 101 2.65 -4.39 15.31
C SER A 101 3.54 -4.79 14.14
N LYS A 102 3.35 -6.02 13.67
CA LYS A 102 3.98 -6.56 12.46
C LYS A 102 2.89 -6.78 11.41
N TRP A 103 3.10 -6.27 10.21
CA TRP A 103 2.18 -6.37 9.09
C TRP A 103 2.89 -7.04 7.91
N ALA A 104 2.19 -7.92 7.20
CA ALA A 104 2.67 -8.41 5.91
C ALA A 104 2.50 -7.32 4.86
N VAL A 105 3.50 -7.16 4.00
CA VAL A 105 3.38 -6.36 2.78
C VAL A 105 2.65 -7.23 1.76
N PRO A 106 1.47 -6.81 1.26
CA PRO A 106 0.75 -7.58 0.26
C PRO A 106 1.62 -7.78 -0.97
N SER A 107 1.71 -9.03 -1.46
CA SER A 107 2.21 -9.27 -2.81
C SER A 107 1.25 -8.59 -3.78
N LEU A 108 1.79 -7.87 -4.76
CA LEU A 108 0.97 -7.32 -5.85
C LEU A 108 0.44 -8.43 -6.78
N GLU A 109 0.95 -9.66 -6.64
CA GLU A 109 0.53 -10.84 -7.41
C GLU A 109 -0.67 -11.56 -6.77
N ASP A 110 -0.78 -11.56 -5.43
CA ASP A 110 -1.85 -12.27 -4.70
C ASP A 110 -3.25 -11.71 -5.03
N GLY A 111 -3.35 -10.45 -5.46
CA GLY A 111 -4.61 -9.83 -5.89
C GLY A 111 -5.09 -10.22 -7.29
N LEU A 112 -4.24 -10.90 -8.09
CA LEU A 112 -4.58 -11.37 -9.43
C LEU A 112 -5.16 -12.79 -9.41
N GLU A 113 -4.82 -13.60 -8.41
CA GLU A 113 -5.35 -14.97 -8.28
C GLU A 113 -6.83 -14.98 -7.90
N ASP A 114 -7.28 -14.08 -7.01
CA ASP A 114 -8.69 -13.98 -6.62
C ASP A 114 -9.58 -13.62 -7.84
N GLN A 115 -9.15 -12.69 -8.69
CA GLN A 115 -9.90 -12.32 -9.91
C GLN A 115 -9.86 -13.41 -11.00
N ALA A 116 -8.72 -14.08 -11.18
CA ALA A 116 -8.59 -15.15 -12.16
C ALA A 116 -9.42 -16.39 -11.79
N SER A 117 -9.55 -16.69 -10.49
CA SER A 117 -10.35 -17.81 -10.01
C SER A 117 -11.86 -17.58 -10.22
N ASP A 118 -12.34 -16.36 -9.96
CA ASP A 118 -13.74 -15.98 -10.19
C ASP A 118 -14.12 -16.00 -11.68
N ASP A 119 -13.23 -15.51 -12.56
CA ASP A 119 -13.46 -15.56 -14.02
C ASP A 119 -13.42 -16.99 -14.58
N ALA A 120 -12.56 -17.85 -14.03
CA ALA A 120 -12.51 -19.28 -14.38
C ALA A 120 -13.79 -20.03 -13.95
N LEU A 121 -14.25 -19.82 -12.70
CA LEU A 121 -15.50 -20.37 -12.19
C LEU A 121 -16.70 -19.90 -13.03
N ARG A 122 -16.74 -18.61 -13.38
CA ARG A 122 -17.79 -18.06 -14.24
C ARG A 122 -17.78 -18.68 -15.64
N GLY A 123 -16.59 -18.92 -16.19
CA GLY A 123 -16.42 -19.60 -17.49
C GLY A 123 -16.97 -21.03 -17.49
N ASP A 124 -16.74 -21.79 -16.41
CA ASP A 124 -17.20 -23.17 -16.30
C ASP A 124 -18.71 -23.28 -16.05
N ILE A 125 -19.28 -22.38 -15.24
CA ILE A 125 -20.75 -22.29 -15.04
C ILE A 125 -21.46 -21.98 -16.36
N LEU A 126 -20.91 -21.08 -17.19
CA LEU A 126 -21.50 -20.73 -18.48
C LEU A 126 -21.44 -21.90 -19.48
N LYS A 127 -20.39 -22.73 -19.45
CA LYS A 127 -20.30 -23.95 -20.28
C LYS A 127 -21.33 -24.99 -19.85
N GLU A 128 -21.50 -25.19 -18.54
CA GLU A 128 -22.45 -26.16 -17.99
C GLU A 128 -23.91 -25.74 -18.28
N LEU A 129 -24.23 -24.45 -18.13
CA LEU A 129 -25.53 -23.91 -18.52
C LEU A 129 -25.79 -24.08 -20.03
N ALA A 130 -24.80 -23.84 -20.89
CA ALA A 130 -24.93 -24.06 -22.33
C ALA A 130 -25.17 -25.55 -22.67
N ALA A 131 -24.51 -26.48 -21.98
CA ALA A 131 -24.68 -27.91 -22.16
C ALA A 131 -26.08 -28.39 -21.73
N ASN A 132 -26.59 -27.87 -20.61
CA ASN A 132 -27.91 -28.25 -20.08
C ASN A 132 -29.06 -27.68 -20.91
N ASN A 133 -28.89 -26.49 -21.49
CA ASN A 133 -29.92 -25.88 -22.34
C ASN A 133 -30.03 -26.60 -23.70
N ALA A 134 -28.93 -27.17 -24.21
CA ALA A 134 -28.93 -27.98 -25.42
C ALA A 134 -29.63 -29.35 -25.25
N GLN A 135 -29.78 -29.84 -24.01
CA GLN A 135 -30.47 -31.10 -23.70
C GLN A 135 -31.97 -30.94 -23.42
N SER A 136 -32.47 -29.71 -23.23
CA SER A 136 -33.89 -29.44 -22.92
C SER A 136 -34.78 -29.17 -24.15
N THR A 137 -34.24 -29.19 -25.37
CA THR A 137 -34.97 -28.85 -26.61
C THR A 137 -35.28 -30.06 -27.52
N CYS A 138 -35.43 -31.26 -26.96
CA CYS A 138 -35.85 -32.46 -27.71
C CYS A 138 -37.22 -32.96 -27.22
#